data_AF-F9PPZ2-F1
#
_entry.id   AF-F9PPZ2-F1
#
_cell.length_a   1.000
_cell.length_b   1.000
_cell.length_c   1.000
_cell.angle_alpha   90.00
_cell.angle_beta   90.00
_cell.angle_gamma   90.00
#
_symmetry.space_group_name_H-M   'P 1'
#
loop_
_entity.id
_entity.type
_entity.pdbx_description
1 polymer ?
#
loop_
_entity_poly.entity_id
_entity_poly.type
_entity_poly.pdbx_seq_one_letter_code
_entity_poly.pdbx_strand_id
1 'polypeptide(L)' 'MKMAYSKAYKMIIRSEKDLNCKLLVGKIGGKGGGGSTLTEEARKLMSFYEQINKKQKNLLKKK' A
#
# COMPACT_ATOMS: atom_id res chain seq x y z
N MET A 1 4.02 -11.63 -6.60
CA MET A 1 3.08 -11.98 -5.51
C MET A 1 2.37 -13.28 -5.84
N LYS A 2 2.41 -14.29 -4.97
CA LYS A 2 1.62 -15.54 -5.13
C LYS A 2 0.23 -15.38 -4.47
N MET A 3 -0.56 -14.40 -4.91
CA MET A 3 -1.85 -14.07 -4.29
C MET A 3 -2.93 -13.81 -5.36
N ALA A 4 -4.13 -14.33 -5.12
CA ALA A 4 -5.30 -14.00 -5.93
C ALA A 4 -5.67 -12.52 -5.81
N TYR A 5 -6.05 -11.90 -6.92
CA TYR A 5 -6.43 -10.49 -6.98
C TYR A 5 -7.53 -10.13 -5.95
N SER A 6 -8.56 -10.97 -5.84
CA SER A 6 -9.67 -10.77 -4.89
C SER A 6 -9.20 -10.72 -3.43
N LYS A 7 -8.18 -11.51 -3.09
CA LYS A 7 -7.57 -11.47 -1.75
C LYS A 7 -6.81 -10.18 -1.53
N ALA A 8 -6.01 -9.75 -2.51
CA ALA A 8 -5.30 -8.47 -2.44
C ALA A 8 -6.26 -7.29 -2.29
N TYR A 9 -7.34 -7.27 -3.07
CA TYR A 9 -8.36 -6.23 -3.01
C TYR A 9 -9.06 -6.16 -1.64
N LYS A 10 -9.47 -7.31 -1.08
CA LYS A 10 -10.05 -7.39 0.27
C LYS A 10 -9.08 -6.86 1.33
N MET A 11 -7.79 -7.16 1.21
CA MET A 11 -6.77 -6.64 2.13
C MET A 11 -6.68 -5.12 2.06
N ILE A 12 -6.71 -4.54 0.86
CA ILE A 12 -6.66 -3.08 0.68
C ILE A 12 -7.88 -2.42 1.32
N ILE A 13 -9.10 -2.90 1.03
CA ILE A 13 -10.33 -2.36 1.64
C ILE A 13 -10.26 -2.41 3.17
N ARG A 14 -9.81 -3.55 3.72
CA ARG A 14 -9.68 -3.70 5.17
C ARG A 14 -8.67 -2.70 5.73
N SER A 15 -7.49 -2.57 5.11
CA SER A 15 -6.49 -1.59 5.53
C SER A 15 -7.03 -0.16 5.49
N GLU A 16 -7.79 0.21 4.45
CA GLU A 16 -8.42 1.55 4.38
C GLU A 16 -9.39 1.79 5.55
N LYS A 17 -10.17 0.76 5.92
CA LYS A 17 -11.10 0.82 7.06
C LYS A 17 -10.36 0.94 8.39
N ASP A 18 -9.34 0.12 8.59
CA ASP A 18 -8.58 0.05 9.85
C ASP A 18 -7.75 1.32 10.06
N LEU A 19 -7.23 1.92 8.99
CA LEU A 19 -6.47 3.18 9.01
C LEU A 19 -7.35 4.43 8.94
N ASN A 20 -8.65 4.27 8.67
CA ASN A 20 -9.59 5.35 8.39
C ASN A 20 -9.07 6.34 7.33
N CYS A 21 -8.41 5.83 6.28
CA CYS A 21 -7.84 6.63 5.21
C CYS A 21 -7.88 5.90 3.87
N LYS A 22 -7.87 6.65 2.76
CA LYS A 22 -7.81 6.07 1.41
C LYS A 22 -6.38 5.78 1.00
N LEU A 23 -6.15 4.56 0.53
CA LEU A 23 -4.84 4.09 0.06
C LEU A 23 -4.72 4.16 -1.46
N LEU A 24 -5.84 3.99 -2.17
CA LEU A 24 -5.89 4.03 -3.63
C LEU A 24 -6.83 5.13 -4.13
N VAL A 25 -6.41 5.79 -5.20
CA VAL A 25 -7.25 6.59 -6.09
C VAL A 25 -7.56 5.75 -7.31
N GLY A 26 -8.83 5.35 -7.46
CA GLY A 26 -9.32 4.74 -8.68
C GLY A 26 -9.62 5.80 -9.73
N LYS A 27 -9.07 5.68 -10.94
CA LYS A 27 -9.52 6.46 -12.09
C LYS A 27 -10.67 5.68 -12.74
N ILE A 28 -11.88 6.26 -12.76
CA ILE A 28 -13.01 5.69 -13.50
C ILE A 28 -12.58 5.54 -14.97
N GLY A 29 -12.60 4.32 -15.46
CA GLY A 29 -12.09 3.99 -16.79
C GLY A 29 -13.10 4.29 -17.88
N GLY A 30 -12.77 5.26 -18.75
CA GLY A 30 -13.36 5.36 -20.09
C GLY A 30 -12.69 4.40 -21.08
N LYS A 31 -12.75 4.70 -22.39
CA LYS A 31 -12.27 3.87 -23.51
C LYS A 31 -10.79 3.40 -23.43
N GLY A 32 -9.99 3.94 -22.51
CA GLY A 32 -8.57 3.61 -22.28
C GLY A 32 -8.27 2.83 -20.99
N GLY A 33 -9.28 2.35 -20.25
CA GLY A 33 -9.09 1.54 -19.05
C GLY A 33 -8.94 2.33 -17.75
N GLY A 34 -9.55 1.82 -16.68
CA GLY A 34 -9.46 2.40 -15.33
C GLY A 34 -8.25 1.85 -14.59
N GLY A 35 -7.40 2.73 -14.06
CA GLY A 35 -6.24 2.38 -13.26
C GLY A 35 -6.46 2.70 -11.79
N SER A 36 -5.69 2.04 -10.91
CA SER A 36 -5.62 2.40 -9.49
C SER A 36 -4.21 2.86 -9.18
N THR A 37 -4.08 4.06 -8.62
CA THR A 37 -2.78 4.63 -8.21
C THR A 37 -2.81 4.90 -6.71
N LEU A 38 -1.67 4.83 -6.03
CA LEU A 38 -1.59 5.18 -4.61
C LEU A 38 -1.96 6.65 -4.38
N THR A 39 -2.59 6.94 -3.24
CA THR A 39 -2.72 8.30 -2.69
C THR A 39 -1.35 8.83 -2.23
N GLU A 40 -1.24 10.14 -2.02
CA GLU A 40 -0.02 10.73 -1.45
C GLU A 40 0.18 10.27 0.00
N GLU A 41 -0.91 10.13 0.76
CA GLU A 41 -0.91 9.62 2.13
C GLU A 41 -0.36 8.19 2.18
N ALA A 42 -0.81 7.32 1.25
CA ALA A 42 -0.30 5.96 1.14
C ALA A 42 1.19 5.92 0.79
N ARG A 43 1.65 6.80 -0.12
CA ARG A 43 3.09 6.93 -0.46
C ARG A 43 3.91 7.29 0.78
N LYS A 44 3.47 8.28 1.56
CA LYS A 44 4.16 8.69 2.80
C LYS A 44 4.20 7.56 3.82
N LEU A 45 3.07 6.85 4.02
CA LEU A 45 2.99 5.71 4.93
C LEU A 45 3.96 4.59 4.54
N MET A 46 4.00 4.23 3.26
CA MET A 46 4.92 3.20 2.74
C MET A 46 6.38 3.60 2.94
N SER A 47 6.73 4.86 2.64
CA SER A 47 8.10 5.36 2.86
C SER A 47 8.51 5.28 4.33
N PHE A 48 7.63 5.69 5.25
CA PHE A 48 7.88 5.60 6.68
C PHE A 48 8.10 4.16 7.16
N TYR A 49 7.25 3.24 6.70
CA TYR A 49 7.38 1.81 7.01
C TYR A 49 8.72 1.22 6.49
N GLU A 50 9.12 1.56 5.27
CA GLU A 50 10.40 1.12 4.70
C GLU A 50 11.60 1.63 5.50
N GLN A 51 11.57 2.88 5.95
CA GLN A 51 12.64 3.46 6.77
C GLN A 51 12.78 2.72 8.10
N ILE A 52 11.67 2.42 8.78
CA ILE A 52 11.67 1.64 10.02
C ILE A 52 12.25 0.25 9.77
N ASN A 53 11.78 -0.44 8.74
CA ASN A 53 12.27 -1.77 8.39
C ASN A 53 13.76 -1.79 8.08
N LYS A 54 14.26 -0.78 7.36
CA LYS A 54 15.69 -0.65 7.05
C LYS A 54 16.50 -0.42 8.34
N LYS A 55 16.02 0.46 9.23
CA LYS A 55 16.66 0.71 10.52
C LYS A 55 16.71 -0.56 11.37
N GLN A 56 15.60 -1.30 11.46
CA GLN A 56 15.51 -2.55 12.21
C GLN A 56 16.49 -3.60 11.67
N LYS A 57 16.54 -3.80 10.34
CA LYS A 57 17.49 -4.73 9.72
C LYS A 57 18.94 -4.36 10.01
N ASN A 58 19.27 -3.07 9.99
CA ASN A 58 20.62 -2.61 10.30
C ASN A 58 20.98 -2.84 11.77
N LEU A 59 20.03 -2.69 12.70
CA LEU A 59 20.25 -3.00 14.12
C LEU A 59 20.49 -4.49 14.33
N LEU A 60 19.71 -5.35 13.66
CA LEU A 60 19.88 -6.81 13.73
C LEU A 60 21.23 -7.29 13.15
N LYS A 61 21.76 -6.59 12.14
CA LYS A 61 23.08 -6.90 11.54
C LYS A 61 24.29 -6.39 12.35
N LYS A 62 24.06 -5.49 13.31
CA LYS A 62 25.12 -4.93 14.17
C LYS A 62 25.28 -5.68 15.50
N LYS A 63 24.44 -6.69 15.75
CA LYS A 63 24.62 -7.70 16.80
C LYS A 63 25.31 -8.91 16.22
#